data_AF-A0A2S2NYC1-F1
#
_entry.id   AF-A0A2S2NYC1-F1
#
_cell.length_a   1.000
_cell.length_b   1.000
_cell.length_c   1.000
_cell.angle_alpha   90.00
_cell.angle_beta   90.00
_cell.angle_gamma   90.00
#
_symmetry.space_group_name_H-M   'P 1'
#
loop_
_entity.id
_entity.type
_entity.pdbx_description
1 polymer ?
#
loop_
_entity_poly.entity_id
_entity_poly.type
_entity_poly.pdbx_seq_one_letter_code
_entity_poly.pdbx_strand_id
1 'polypeptide(L)'
;RQLLTNKKLNINMRKNFVKCYVWSVLLHGCETWTINRQDKKKLEAIEMWIWRRLLKISWIERKSKVDVLNQVGEKRILLNTIKERSGKMFGHLLRHNLL
;
A
#
# COMPACT_ATOMS: atom_id res chain seq x y z
N ARG A 1 -22.90 1.52 -6.52
CA ARG A 1 -21.64 1.66 -7.29
C ARG A 1 -20.50 0.99 -6.50
N GLN A 2 -19.92 -0.10 -7.00
CA GLN A 2 -18.85 -0.84 -6.32
C GLN A 2 -17.71 -1.09 -7.33
N LEU A 3 -16.81 -0.12 -7.51
CA LEU A 3 -15.74 -0.16 -8.52
C LEU A 3 -14.68 -1.24 -8.22
N LEU A 4 -14.22 -1.34 -6.97
CA LEU A 4 -13.18 -2.28 -6.55
C LEU A 4 -13.67 -3.74 -6.47
N THR A 5 -14.97 -3.93 -6.31
CA THR A 5 -15.60 -5.24 -6.08
C THR A 5 -16.46 -5.69 -7.26
N ASN A 6 -16.42 -5.01 -8.40
CA ASN A 6 -17.11 -5.46 -9.60
C ASN A 6 -16.39 -6.65 -10.25
N LYS A 7 -17.05 -7.81 -10.37
CA LYS A 7 -16.50 -9.02 -11.01
C LYS A 7 -16.33 -8.86 -12.53
N LYS A 8 -17.06 -7.93 -13.18
CA LYS A 8 -16.97 -7.67 -14.62
C LYS A 8 -15.67 -6.95 -15.00
N LEU A 9 -14.96 -6.35 -14.04
CA LEU A 9 -13.71 -5.62 -14.29
C LEU A 9 -12.51 -6.54 -14.10
N ASN A 10 -11.60 -6.53 -15.08
CA ASN A 10 -10.33 -7.23 -15.02
C ASN A 10 -9.60 -6.89 -13.71
N ILE A 11 -9.03 -7.91 -13.06
CA ILE A 11 -8.26 -7.74 -11.83
C ILE A 11 -7.13 -6.73 -12.01
N ASN A 12 -6.46 -6.70 -13.18
CA ASN A 12 -5.42 -5.73 -13.47
C ASN A 12 -5.93 -4.29 -13.48
N MET A 13 -7.11 -4.03 -14.04
CA MET A 13 -7.71 -2.69 -14.00
C MET A 13 -7.98 -2.27 -12.55
N ARG A 14 -8.59 -3.16 -11.75
CA ARG A 14 -8.89 -2.86 -10.35
C ARG A 14 -7.61 -2.66 -9.52
N LYS A 15 -6.53 -3.40 -9.81
CA LYS A 15 -5.19 -3.17 -9.23
C LYS A 15 -4.65 -1.79 -9.59
N ASN A 16 -4.72 -1.40 -10.85
CA ASN A 16 -4.27 -0.08 -11.30
C ASN A 16 -5.06 1.05 -10.63
N PHE A 17 -6.36 0.88 -10.42
CA PHE A 17 -7.16 1.81 -9.62
C PHE A 17 -6.66 1.91 -8.18
N VAL A 18 -6.45 0.79 -7.49
CA VAL A 18 -5.88 0.81 -6.14
C VAL A 18 -4.55 1.56 -6.11
N LYS A 19 -3.62 1.24 -7.01
CA LYS A 19 -2.33 1.93 -7.08
C LYS A 19 -2.51 3.42 -7.36
N CYS A 20 -3.30 3.80 -8.36
CA CYS A 20 -3.49 5.20 -8.73
C CYS A 20 -4.10 6.05 -7.62
N TYR A 21 -5.09 5.55 -6.89
CA TYR A 21 -5.76 6.34 -5.84
C TYR A 21 -5.09 6.17 -4.48
N VAL A 22 -4.91 4.93 -4.03
CA VAL A 22 -4.40 4.65 -2.68
C VAL A 22 -2.92 5.00 -2.57
N TRP A 23 -2.09 4.66 -3.56
CA TRP A 23 -0.66 5.00 -3.45
C TRP A 23 -0.51 6.51 -3.59
N SER A 24 -1.23 7.19 -4.49
CA SER A 24 -1.13 8.65 -4.59
C SER A 24 -1.46 9.34 -3.27
N VAL A 25 -2.54 8.95 -2.60
CA VAL A 25 -2.92 9.54 -1.31
C VAL A 25 -1.86 9.24 -0.23
N LEU A 26 -1.40 8.00 -0.12
CA LEU A 26 -0.40 7.62 0.88
C LEU A 26 0.96 8.29 0.60
N LEU A 27 1.35 8.42 -0.67
CA LEU A 27 2.63 8.99 -1.07
C LEU A 27 2.65 10.52 -0.96
N HIS A 28 1.51 11.20 -1.12
CA HIS A 28 1.44 12.65 -1.05
C HIS A 28 1.84 13.20 0.32
N GLY A 29 1.46 12.52 1.40
CA GLY A 29 1.77 12.96 2.77
C GLY A 29 3.02 12.31 3.39
N CYS A 30 3.54 11.24 2.80
CA CYS A 30 4.52 10.38 3.48
C CYS A 30 5.87 11.05 3.80
N GLU A 31 6.21 12.13 3.09
CA GLU A 31 7.46 12.87 3.28
C GLU A 31 7.51 13.57 4.65
N THR A 32 6.36 13.92 5.20
CA THR A 32 6.23 14.58 6.52
C THR A 32 5.96 13.59 7.66
N TRP A 33 5.78 12.31 7.36
CA TRP A 33 5.40 11.31 8.35
C TRP A 33 6.64 10.75 9.07
N THR A 34 6.64 10.85 10.39
CA THR A 34 7.56 10.07 11.22
C THR A 34 6.97 8.68 11.42
N ILE A 35 7.37 7.72 10.58
CA ILE A 35 6.78 6.38 10.56
C ILE A 35 7.40 5.50 11.65
N ASN A 36 6.65 5.29 12.73
CA ASN A 36 7.07 4.42 13.81
C ASN A 36 6.82 2.93 13.47
N ARG A 37 7.36 2.00 14.26
CA ARG A 37 7.22 0.55 14.05
C ARG A 37 5.74 0.10 14.03
N GLN A 38 4.88 0.74 14.82
CA GLN A 38 3.44 0.46 14.83
C GLN A 38 2.78 0.92 13.53
N ASP A 39 3.15 2.06 13.00
CA ASP A 39 2.59 2.57 11.74
C ASP A 39 3.01 1.73 10.55
N LYS A 40 4.25 1.19 10.56
CA LYS A 40 4.68 0.18 9.57
C LYS A 40 3.75 -1.03 9.57
N LYS A 41 3.41 -1.57 10.75
CA LYS A 41 2.48 -2.71 10.88
C LYS A 41 1.07 -2.35 10.40
N LYS A 42 0.59 -1.14 10.70
CA LYS A 42 -0.70 -0.65 10.22
C LYS A 42 -0.74 -0.52 8.70
N LEU A 43 0.30 0.05 8.08
CA LEU A 43 0.42 0.18 6.63
C LEU A 43 0.42 -1.19 5.94
N GLU A 44 1.17 -2.16 6.48
CA GLU A 44 1.14 -3.53 5.96
C GLU A 44 -0.24 -4.19 6.12
N ALA A 45 -0.93 -3.94 7.24
CA ALA A 45 -2.28 -4.46 7.45
C ALA A 45 -3.29 -3.83 6.48
N ILE A 46 -3.19 -2.53 6.22
CA ILE A 46 -4.02 -1.81 5.24
C ILE A 46 -3.77 -2.34 3.82
N GLU A 47 -2.51 -2.50 3.42
CA GLU A 47 -2.15 -3.08 2.11
C GLU A 47 -2.78 -4.46 1.95
N MET A 48 -2.65 -5.34 2.95
CA MET A 48 -3.27 -6.67 2.94
C MET A 48 -4.78 -6.63 2.92
N TRP A 49 -5.40 -5.70 3.66
CA TRP A 49 -6.86 -5.54 3.67
C TRP A 49 -7.38 -5.13 2.30
N ILE A 50 -6.71 -4.22 1.61
CA ILE A 50 -7.09 -3.78 0.24
C ILE A 50 -7.00 -4.95 -0.74
N TRP A 51 -5.89 -5.71 -0.72
CA TRP A 51 -5.72 -6.86 -1.61
C TRP A 51 -6.76 -7.97 -1.35
N ARG A 52 -7.06 -8.27 -0.08
CA ARG A 52 -8.13 -9.21 0.27
C ARG A 52 -9.49 -8.73 -0.22
N ARG A 53 -9.79 -7.44 -0.06
CA ARG A 53 -11.06 -6.84 -0.53
C ARG A 53 -11.18 -6.85 -2.05
N LEU A 54 -10.07 -6.64 -2.77
CA LEU A 54 -9.98 -6.75 -4.23
C LEU A 54 -10.28 -8.17 -4.71
N LEU A 55 -9.71 -9.16 -4.02
CA LEU A 55 -9.90 -10.59 -4.31
C LEU A 55 -11.21 -11.17 -3.76
N LYS A 56 -11.94 -10.41 -2.93
CA LYS A 56 -13.13 -10.85 -2.19
C LYS A 56 -12.87 -12.09 -1.32
N ILE A 57 -11.65 -12.21 -0.79
CA ILE A 57 -11.30 -13.30 0.12
C ILE A 57 -12.06 -13.10 1.43
N SER A 58 -12.82 -14.13 1.83
CA SER A 58 -13.46 -14.14 3.14
C SER A 58 -12.42 -14.28 4.24
N TRP A 59 -12.69 -13.69 5.40
CA TRP A 59 -11.83 -13.87 6.58
C TRP A 59 -11.79 -15.34 7.06
N ILE A 60 -12.83 -16.12 6.72
CA ILE A 60 -12.98 -17.55 7.03
C ILE A 60 -11.95 -18.41 6.29
N GLU A 61 -11.52 -18.01 5.09
CA GLU A 61 -10.57 -18.77 4.27
C GLU A 61 -9.15 -18.81 4.88
N ARG A 62 -8.87 -18.03 5.93
CA ARG A 62 -7.58 -17.98 6.67
C ARG A 62 -6.33 -17.96 5.79
N LYS A 63 -6.41 -17.39 4.57
CA LYS A 63 -5.29 -17.35 3.62
C LYS A 63 -4.09 -16.60 4.18
N SER A 64 -2.90 -17.16 3.97
CA SER A 64 -1.65 -16.53 4.39
C SER A 64 -1.42 -15.22 3.61
N LYS A 65 -0.59 -14.34 4.16
CA LYS A 65 -0.23 -13.07 3.46
C LYS A 65 0.47 -13.34 2.13
N VAL A 66 1.26 -14.43 2.06
CA VAL A 66 2.01 -14.82 0.86
C VAL A 66 1.05 -15.29 -0.23
N ASP A 67 0.04 -16.10 0.12
CA ASP A 67 -0.97 -16.57 -0.83
C ASP A 67 -1.77 -15.42 -1.44
N VAL A 68 -2.17 -14.44 -0.61
CA VAL A 68 -2.87 -13.24 -1.08
C VAL A 68 -2.03 -12.48 -2.10
N LEU A 69 -0.75 -12.26 -1.83
CA LEU A 69 0.17 -11.56 -2.73
C LEU A 69 0.41 -12.33 -4.03
N ASN A 70 0.61 -13.65 -3.94
CA ASN A 70 0.77 -14.52 -5.11
C ASN A 70 -0.48 -14.49 -6.00
N GLN A 71 -1.67 -14.51 -5.40
CA GLN A 71 -2.94 -14.48 -6.14
C GLN A 71 -3.22 -13.11 -6.80
N VAL A 72 -2.76 -12.00 -6.20
CA VAL A 72 -2.79 -10.67 -6.83
C VAL A 72 -1.69 -10.53 -7.90
N GLY A 73 -0.60 -11.30 -7.78
CA GLY A 73 0.60 -11.18 -8.60
C GLY A 73 1.38 -9.90 -8.27
N GLU A 74 1.44 -9.52 -7.01
CA GLU A 74 2.10 -8.27 -6.57
C GLU A 74 3.08 -8.50 -5.43
N LYS A 75 4.09 -7.63 -5.36
CA LYS A 75 5.04 -7.57 -4.25
C LYS A 75 4.68 -6.41 -3.32
N ARG A 76 5.11 -6.48 -2.06
CA ARG A 76 4.99 -5.39 -1.09
C ARG A 76 5.89 -4.22 -1.52
N ILE A 77 5.33 -3.27 -2.25
CA ILE A 77 6.03 -2.09 -2.75
C ILE A 77 5.75 -0.85 -1.91
N LEU A 78 4.55 -0.74 -1.31
CA LEU A 78 4.07 0.49 -0.68
C LEU A 78 4.97 0.97 0.45
N LEU A 79 5.24 0.10 1.42
CA LEU A 79 6.05 0.44 2.58
C LEU A 79 7.48 0.82 2.18
N ASN A 80 8.03 0.16 1.16
CA ASN A 80 9.38 0.45 0.67
C ASN A 80 9.43 1.80 -0.04
N THR A 81 8.47 2.09 -0.92
CA THR A 81 8.37 3.39 -1.60
C THR A 81 8.19 4.53 -0.61
N ILE A 82 7.35 4.34 0.41
CA ILE A 82 7.17 5.33 1.48
C ILE A 82 8.48 5.58 2.23
N LYS A 83 9.18 4.52 2.68
CA LYS A 83 10.48 4.66 3.37
C LYS A 83 11.50 5.38 2.52
N GLU A 84 11.58 5.06 1.24
CA GLU A 84 12.52 5.68 0.31
C GLU A 84 12.24 7.17 0.16
N ARG A 85 10.98 7.58 -0.01
CA ARG A 85 10.60 9.00 -0.13
C ARG A 85 10.82 9.77 1.16
N SER A 86 10.37 9.25 2.30
CA SER A 86 10.63 9.88 3.60
C SER A 86 12.13 10.02 3.84
N GLY A 87 12.92 8.99 3.56
CA GLY A 87 14.38 9.02 3.69
C GLY A 87 15.06 10.04 2.78
N LYS A 88 14.61 10.17 1.53
CA LYS A 88 15.10 11.22 0.61
C LYS A 88 14.81 12.62 1.17
N MET A 89 13.59 12.88 1.66
CA MET A 89 13.24 14.16 2.26
C MET A 89 14.11 14.47 3.49
N PHE A 90 14.26 13.52 4.41
CA PHE A 90 15.19 13.66 5.54
C PHE A 90 16.61 13.96 5.08
N GLY A 91 17.10 13.28 4.03
CA GLY A 91 18.41 13.56 3.43
C GLY A 91 18.52 14.97 2.86
N HIS A 92 17.46 15.49 2.21
CA HIS A 92 17.43 16.87 1.72
C HIS A 92 17.47 17.89 2.88
N LEU A 93 16.71 17.66 3.96
CA LEU A 93 16.70 18.52 5.14
C LEU A 93 18.07 18.58 5.82
N LEU A 94 18.72 17.42 6.00
CA LEU A 94 20.05 17.31 6.58
C LEU A 94 21.13 18.01 5.73
N ARG A 95 21.00 17.99 4.39
CA ARG A 95 21.94 18.68 3.49
C ARG A 95 21.79 20.20 3.51
N HIS A 96 20.59 20.70 3.76
CA HIS A 96 20.30 22.14 3.82
C HIS A 96 20.45 22.74 5.23
N ASN A 97 20.93 21.97 6.23
CA ASN A 97 21.01 22.39 7.65
C ASN A 97 19.70 23.02 8.16
N LEU A 98 18.56 22.45 7.76
CA LEU A 98 17.23 22.88 8.20
C LEU A 98 16.77 22.13 9.48
N LEU A 99 17.65 21.32 10.07
CA LEU A 99 17.46 20.54 11.29
C LEU A 99 18.66 20.74 12.23
#